data_AF-A0A2K1N9R1-F1
#
_entry.id   AF-A0A2K1N9R1-F1
#
_cell.length_a   1.000
_cell.length_b   1.000
_cell.length_c   1.000
_cell.angle_alpha   90.00
_cell.angle_beta   90.00
_cell.angle_gamma   90.00
#
_symmetry.space_group_name_H-M   'P 1'
#
loop_
_entity.id
_entity.type
_entity.pdbx_description
1 polymer ?
#
loop_
_entity_poly.entity_id
_entity_poly.type
_entity_poly.pdbx_seq_one_letter_code
_entity_poly.pdbx_strand_id
1 'polypeptide(L)'
;MFPELESFQSNIFTKSLMNLLYNFPSARKIATANKKQLIDAMKIDNQLYFDENKLDQIITLSKNSIASGNDAHELALQKRIELLFKLESDQKLFKEKLK
;
A
#
# COMPACT_ATOMS: atom_id res chain seq x y z
N MET A 1 -8.42 -13.57 -2.48
CA MET A 1 -7.75 -12.96 -3.65
C MET A 1 -8.74 -11.99 -4.28
N PHE A 2 -8.30 -10.78 -4.65
CA PHE A 2 -9.17 -9.65 -5.03
C PHE A 2 -8.87 -9.20 -6.48
N PRO A 3 -9.42 -9.89 -7.48
CA PRO A 3 -9.09 -9.72 -8.90
C PRO A 3 -9.46 -8.34 -9.48
N GLU A 4 -10.36 -7.61 -8.84
CA GLU A 4 -10.80 -6.27 -9.23
C GLU A 4 -9.66 -5.22 -9.17
N LEU A 5 -8.60 -5.50 -8.40
CA LEU A 5 -7.37 -4.70 -8.34
C LEU A 5 -6.53 -4.74 -9.62
N GLU A 6 -6.66 -5.77 -10.45
CA GLU A 6 -5.83 -5.93 -11.67
C GLU A 6 -6.12 -4.86 -12.73
N SER A 7 -7.30 -4.24 -12.67
CA SER A 7 -7.72 -3.17 -13.58
C SER A 7 -7.13 -1.78 -13.25
N PHE A 8 -6.54 -1.60 -12.06
CA PHE A 8 -5.93 -0.34 -11.63
C PHE A 8 -4.45 -0.28 -12.05
N GLN A 9 -4.18 -0.30 -13.36
CA GLN A 9 -2.83 -0.13 -13.92
C GLN A 9 -2.36 1.34 -13.96
N SER A 10 -2.54 2.10 -12.87
CA SER A 10 -1.64 3.22 -12.62
C SER A 10 -0.58 2.77 -11.63
N ASN A 11 0.63 2.56 -12.13
CA ASN A 11 1.77 2.03 -11.37
C ASN A 11 2.01 2.83 -10.05
N ILE A 12 1.60 4.10 -10.02
CA ILE A 12 1.66 5.01 -8.87
C ILE A 12 0.59 4.67 -7.81
N PHE A 13 -0.63 4.31 -8.21
CA PHE A 13 -1.70 3.94 -7.28
C PHE A 13 -1.37 2.65 -6.55
N THR A 14 -0.89 1.65 -7.28
CA THR A 14 -0.45 0.37 -6.70
C THR A 14 0.69 0.57 -5.72
N LYS A 15 1.67 1.44 -6.04
CA LYS A 15 2.75 1.81 -5.11
C LYS A 15 2.25 2.53 -3.88
N SER A 16 1.28 3.44 -4.02
CA SER A 16 0.70 4.20 -2.92
C SER A 16 -0.02 3.26 -1.94
N LEU A 17 -0.78 2.30 -2.47
CA LEU A 17 -1.39 1.24 -1.68
C LEU A 17 -0.37 0.29 -1.06
N MET A 18 0.70 -0.06 -1.77
CA MET A 18 1.79 -0.88 -1.21
C MET A 18 2.50 -0.15 -0.06
N ASN A 19 2.76 1.15 -0.17
CA ASN A 19 3.30 1.95 0.94
C ASN A 19 2.33 2.01 2.12
N LEU A 20 1.03 2.18 1.86
CA LEU A 20 0.01 2.14 2.90
C LEU A 20 0.05 0.81 3.65
N LEU A 21 0.02 -0.32 2.93
CA LEU A 21 0.02 -1.66 3.52
C LEU A 21 1.33 -2.04 4.17
N TYR A 22 2.46 -1.48 3.72
CA TYR A 22 3.73 -1.65 4.41
C TYR A 22 3.70 -1.02 5.81
N ASN A 23 3.15 0.18 5.93
CA ASN A 23 3.04 0.91 7.20
C ASN A 23 1.87 0.42 8.08
N PHE A 24 0.75 0.05 7.45
CA PHE A 24 -0.48 -0.39 8.10
C PHE A 24 -0.92 -1.73 7.49
N PRO A 25 -0.31 -2.85 7.91
CA PRO A 25 -0.48 -4.16 7.27
C PRO A 25 -1.83 -4.84 7.55
N SER A 26 -2.74 -4.20 8.28
CA SER A 26 -4.06 -4.74 8.55
C SER A 26 -5.15 -3.69 8.63
N ALA A 27 -6.37 -4.12 8.33
CA ALA A 27 -7.58 -3.31 8.44
C ALA A 27 -7.74 -2.72 9.85
N ARG A 28 -7.38 -3.47 10.90
CA ARG A 28 -7.39 -2.97 12.28
C ARG A 28 -6.46 -1.76 12.44
N LYS A 29 -5.22 -1.87 11.95
CA LYS A 29 -4.22 -0.78 12.03
C LYS A 29 -4.65 0.43 11.21
N ILE A 30 -5.24 0.23 10.03
CA ILE A 30 -5.80 1.31 9.20
C ILE A 30 -7.00 1.98 9.91
N ALA A 31 -7.90 1.20 10.49
CA ALA A 31 -9.10 1.71 11.16
C ALA A 31 -8.79 2.57 12.39
N THR A 32 -7.70 2.28 13.10
CA THR A 32 -7.24 3.04 14.28
C THR A 32 -6.27 4.17 13.96
N ALA A 33 -5.72 4.21 12.75
CA ALA A 33 -4.75 5.23 12.35
C ALA A 33 -5.44 6.56 12.07
N ASN A 34 -4.71 7.65 12.29
CA ASN A 34 -5.23 8.98 12.00
C ASN A 34 -5.20 9.25 10.49
N LYS A 35 -6.21 9.95 9.94
CA LYS A 35 -6.32 10.20 8.48
C LYS A 35 -5.04 10.83 7.91
N LYS A 36 -4.41 11.73 8.66
CA LYS A 36 -3.12 12.34 8.29
C LYS A 36 -1.99 11.32 8.12
N GLN A 37 -1.88 10.34 9.02
CA GLN A 37 -0.85 9.30 8.94
C GLN A 37 -1.06 8.38 7.73
N LEU A 38 -2.33 8.09 7.39
CA LEU A 38 -2.67 7.31 6.21
C LEU A 38 -2.32 8.08 4.93
N ILE A 39 -2.63 9.39 4.88
CA ILE A 39 -2.23 10.27 3.77
C ILE A 39 -0.71 10.29 3.62
N ASP A 40 0.02 10.50 4.72
CA ASP A 40 1.48 10.57 4.69
C ASP A 40 2.10 9.24 4.23
N ALA A 41 1.54 8.09 4.63
CA ALA A 41 1.97 6.78 4.15
C ALA A 41 1.64 6.52 2.66
N MET A 42 0.60 7.17 2.12
CA MET A 42 0.18 7.02 0.72
C MET A 42 0.92 7.96 -0.23
N LYS A 43 1.64 8.97 0.27
CA LYS A 43 2.40 9.89 -0.58
C LYS A 43 3.52 9.17 -1.31
N ILE A 44 3.71 9.54 -2.56
CA ILE A 44 4.87 9.17 -3.36
C ILE A 44 5.51 10.49 -3.79
N ASP A 45 6.81 10.65 -3.60
CA ASP A 45 7.53 11.89 -3.92
C ASP A 45 6.86 13.15 -3.31
N ASN A 46 6.33 13.00 -2.09
CA ASN A 46 5.59 14.02 -1.34
C ASN A 46 4.27 14.50 -2.00
N GLN A 47 3.80 13.81 -3.02
CA GLN A 47 2.52 14.05 -3.69
C GLN A 47 1.52 12.94 -3.37
N LEU A 48 0.26 13.34 -3.13
CA LEU A 48 -0.85 12.42 -2.99
C LEU A 48 -1.51 12.23 -4.36
N TYR A 49 -1.52 11.00 -4.86
CA TYR A 49 -2.09 10.65 -6.16
C TYR A 49 -3.49 10.04 -6.06
N PHE A 50 -4.18 10.33 -4.96
CA PHE A 50 -5.43 9.68 -4.59
C PHE A 50 -6.42 10.70 -4.06
N ASP A 51 -7.69 10.52 -4.43
CA ASP A 51 -8.79 11.37 -3.99
C ASP A 51 -9.12 11.08 -2.51
N GLU A 52 -9.36 12.12 -1.71
CA GLU A 52 -9.67 12.00 -0.29
C GLU A 52 -10.95 11.18 -0.04
N ASN A 53 -11.94 11.27 -0.93
CA ASN A 53 -13.17 10.46 -0.85
C ASN A 53 -12.88 8.96 -0.82
N LYS A 54 -11.86 8.58 -1.57
CA LYS A 54 -11.42 7.22 -1.79
C LYS A 54 -10.68 6.71 -0.53
N LEU A 55 -10.08 7.62 0.26
CA LEU A 55 -9.42 7.29 1.54
C LEU A 55 -10.46 7.07 2.63
N ASP A 56 -11.50 7.89 2.64
CA ASP A 56 -12.62 7.72 3.57
C ASP A 56 -13.35 6.39 3.31
N GLN A 57 -13.43 5.94 2.06
CA GLN A 57 -13.90 4.59 1.72
C GLN A 57 -12.99 3.49 2.29
N ILE A 58 -11.67 3.60 2.15
CA ILE A 58 -10.71 2.63 2.72
C ILE A 58 -10.85 2.56 4.24
N ILE A 59 -10.95 3.70 4.91
CA ILE A 59 -11.12 3.78 6.37
C ILE A 59 -12.44 3.11 6.78
N THR A 60 -13.53 3.38 6.06
CA THR A 60 -14.85 2.81 6.33
C THR A 60 -14.84 1.29 6.15
N LEU A 61 -14.28 0.79 5.05
CA LEU A 61 -14.13 -0.64 4.80
C LEU A 61 -13.26 -1.31 5.87
N SER A 62 -12.21 -0.62 6.33
CA SER A 62 -11.31 -1.13 7.36
C SER A 62 -12.00 -1.26 8.71
N LYS A 63 -12.84 -0.28 9.09
CA LYS A 63 -13.64 -0.32 10.33
C LYS A 63 -14.68 -1.44 10.33
N ASN A 64 -15.23 -1.76 9.16
CA ASN A 64 -16.26 -2.79 8.99
C ASN A 64 -15.65 -4.16 8.64
N SER A 65 -14.33 -4.29 8.63
CA SER A 65 -13.67 -5.53 8.25
C SER A 65 -13.84 -6.60 9.33
N ILE A 66 -14.26 -7.80 8.92
CA ILE A 66 -14.31 -9.00 9.76
C ILE A 66 -12.97 -9.73 9.84
N ALA A 67 -11.92 -9.22 9.18
CA ALA A 67 -10.62 -9.85 9.14
C ALA A 67 -9.98 -9.85 10.54
N SER A 68 -9.63 -11.03 11.04
CA SER A 68 -8.83 -11.16 12.25
C SER A 68 -7.38 -10.77 11.96
N GLY A 69 -6.82 -9.89 12.79
CA GLY A 69 -5.40 -9.57 12.74
C GLY A 69 -4.58 -10.81 13.11
N ASN A 70 -3.73 -11.26 12.20
CA ASN A 70 -2.74 -12.30 12.46
C ASN A 70 -1.36 -11.71 12.18
N ASP A 71 -0.57 -11.53 13.24
CA ASP A 71 0.74 -10.89 13.19
C ASP A 71 1.70 -11.59 12.21
N ALA A 72 1.60 -12.91 12.04
CA ALA A 72 2.42 -13.65 11.08
C ALA A 72 2.06 -13.30 9.63
N HIS A 73 0.78 -13.12 9.33
CA HIS A 73 0.33 -12.68 8.00
C HIS A 73 0.68 -11.22 7.73
N GLU A 74 0.60 -10.36 8.75
CA GLU A 74 1.03 -8.97 8.65
C GLU A 74 2.53 -8.87 8.33
N LEU A 75 3.37 -9.63 9.03
CA LEU A 75 4.82 -9.67 8.77
C LEU A 75 5.13 -10.21 7.37
N ALA A 76 4.47 -11.30 6.98
CA ALA A 76 4.64 -11.88 5.64
C ALA A 76 4.26 -10.89 4.53
N LEU A 77 3.19 -10.11 4.74
CA LEU A 77 2.78 -9.06 3.81
C LEU A 77 3.83 -7.96 3.70
N GLN A 78 4.33 -7.46 4.83
CA GLN A 78 5.40 -6.44 4.84
C GLN A 78 6.65 -6.93 4.10
N LYS A 79 7.09 -8.17 4.37
CA LYS A 79 8.25 -8.77 3.69
C LYS A 79 8.04 -8.95 2.20
N ARG A 80 6.83 -9.30 1.78
CA ARG A 80 6.49 -9.42 0.36
C ARG A 80 6.55 -8.05 -0.34
N ILE A 81 6.03 -7.00 0.29
CA ILE A 81 6.07 -5.63 -0.26
C ILE A 81 7.54 -5.14 -0.33
N GLU A 82 8.33 -5.37 0.71
CA GLU A 82 9.77 -5.03 0.74
C GLU A 82 10.53 -5.68 -0.43
N LEU A 83 10.26 -6.97 -0.69
CA LEU A 83 10.87 -7.69 -1.81
C LEU A 83 10.46 -7.09 -3.17
N LEU A 84 9.18 -6.72 -3.34
CA LEU A 84 8.70 -6.11 -4.58
C LEU A 84 9.41 -4.78 -4.87
N PHE A 85 9.57 -3.92 -3.86
CA PHE A 85 10.29 -2.65 -4.03
C PHE A 85 11.77 -2.85 -4.32
N LYS A 86 12.41 -3.83 -3.69
CA LYS A 86 13.80 -4.17 -3.99
C LYS A 86 13.97 -4.62 -5.45
N LEU A 87 13.10 -5.52 -5.92
CA LEU A 87 13.14 -5.99 -7.30
C LEU A 87 12.91 -4.86 -8.31
N GLU A 88 12.00 -3.93 -8.02
CA GLU A 88 11.80 -2.75 -8.87
C GLU A 88 13.03 -1.84 -8.92
N SER A 89 13.67 -1.62 -7.78
CA SER A 89 14.91 -0.83 -7.69
C SER A 89 16.06 -1.49 -8.47
N ASP A 90 16.24 -2.80 -8.31
CA ASP A 90 17.25 -3.57 -9.02
C ASP A 90 17.03 -3.54 -10.55
N GLN A 91 15.79 -3.65 -11.01
CA GLN A 91 15.44 -3.52 -12.42
C GLN A 91 15.77 -2.12 -12.98
N LYS A 92 15.52 -1.07 -12.21
CA LYS A 92 15.85 0.30 -12.60
C LYS A 92 17.37 0.49 -12.73
N LEU A 93 18.12 0.05 -11.71
CA LEU A 93 19.59 0.11 -11.70
C LEU A 93 20.19 -0.65 -12.88
N PHE A 94 19.68 -1.83 -13.19
CA PHE A 94 20.15 -2.63 -14.33
C PHE A 94 19.91 -1.92 -15.67
N LYS A 95 18.75 -1.28 -15.87
CA LYS A 95 18.43 -0.51 -17.08
C LYS A 95 19.32 0.73 -17.24
N GLU A 96 19.69 1.38 -16.13
CA GLU A 96 20.60 2.54 -16.16
C GLU A 96 22.03 2.14 -16.55
N LYS A 97 22.50 0.97 -16.11
CA LYS A 97 23.83 0.44 -16.47
C LYS A 97 23.98 -0.03 -17.92
N LEU A 98 22.87 -0.24 -18.63
CA LEU A 98 22.85 -0.66 -20.03
C LEU A 98 22.77 0.51 -21.03
N LYS A 99 22.59 1.74 -20.54
CA LYS A 99 22.61 2.98 -21.35
C LYS A 99 23.99 3.63 -21.28
#